data_AF-A0A3A4NHY4-F1
#
_entry.id   AF-A0A3A4NHY4-F1
#
_cell.length_a   1.000
_cell.length_b   1.000
_cell.length_c   1.000
_cell.angle_alpha   90.00
_cell.angle_beta   90.00
_cell.angle_gamma   90.00
#
_symmetry.space_group_name_H-M   'P 1'
#
loop_
_entity.id
_entity.type
_entity.pdbx_description
1 polymer ?
#
loop_
_entity_poly.entity_id
_entity_poly.type
_entity_poly.pdbx_seq_one_letter_code
_entity_poly.pdbx_strand_id
1 'polypeptide(L)'
;MKRNQKISRSNKSSLARKSTVNLELSDKEREQIALEMRNTTSRESHAYLLCDLMVQNPELNDLLFEPVSLFLFMIATTDPMRASGALTGQMPKQEDILPVLIRSMSDQFNPYLALEFLIPAMKKTKVKRDKRALCWAIGDMLHCIHKKAPLYQSLFVRTVAAASIGVSTTLQQQAALFLQGEEPYHFDYANLVNDELVTNEWRRLAEILDRHLLSMHGFMSIHALQIFEMVSKPFGLRFHQIIHYPVLAYLTKSRIIITPDKTEDSHQEITDEHRNEILIQLMVNDFAGIPPFRFVKNIVSIVKEAAYGVMEKEVLHKMLNAISFSSAFLTMSNPFLLHLYQRSGEWAEQLNPQDEWNDIIEMKSAPDNPAAYRRYADKLYEKNEREGAYFVYQRARALSKESDDHLHTRIRELEEYVTKEYTPDLNKIAVNVDA
;
A
#
# COMPACT_ATOMS: atom_id res chain seq x y z
N MET A 1 -39.46 12.99 -11.16
CA MET A 1 -38.86 13.79 -10.05
C MET A 1 -37.36 13.59 -10.06
N LYS A 2 -36.59 14.66 -10.28
CA LYS A 2 -35.12 14.67 -10.30
C LYS A 2 -34.60 14.53 -8.86
N ARG A 3 -33.88 13.45 -8.53
CA ARG A 3 -33.15 13.33 -7.26
C ARG A 3 -31.71 13.79 -7.49
N ASN A 4 -31.41 14.98 -6.98
CA ASN A 4 -30.06 15.52 -6.84
C ASN A 4 -29.26 14.65 -5.85
N GLN A 5 -28.33 13.84 -6.35
CA GLN A 5 -27.24 13.31 -5.53
C GLN A 5 -26.21 14.42 -5.34
N LYS A 6 -26.26 15.07 -4.18
CA LYS A 6 -25.13 15.84 -3.65
C LYS A 6 -24.04 14.84 -3.25
N ILE A 7 -23.03 14.70 -4.10
CA ILE A 7 -21.76 14.08 -3.73
C ILE A 7 -21.12 15.00 -2.68
N SER A 8 -21.02 14.52 -1.43
CA SER A 8 -20.33 15.21 -0.35
C SER A 8 -18.85 15.26 -0.66
N ARG A 9 -18.35 16.46 -0.98
CA ARG A 9 -16.93 16.78 -1.02
C ARG A 9 -16.43 16.98 0.43
N SER A 10 -15.83 15.95 1.01
CA SER A 10 -14.88 16.02 2.12
C SER A 10 -13.72 15.10 1.73
N ASN A 11 -12.50 15.57 1.45
CA ASN A 11 -11.62 16.31 2.36
C ASN A 11 -11.06 17.58 1.71
N LYS A 12 -11.50 18.74 2.22
CA LYS A 12 -10.79 20.02 2.10
C LYS A 12 -10.21 20.37 3.47
N SER A 13 -9.10 19.74 3.82
CA SER A 13 -8.24 20.14 4.94
C SER A 13 -6.92 19.39 4.77
N SER A 14 -5.93 19.94 4.08
CA SER A 14 -4.90 20.75 4.74
C SER A 14 -3.94 21.44 3.75
N LEU A 15 -4.42 21.94 2.60
CA LEU A 15 -3.58 22.75 1.69
C LEU A 15 -4.19 24.13 1.43
N ALA A 16 -4.23 24.92 2.49
CA ALA A 16 -4.26 26.38 2.39
C ALA A 16 -3.10 26.97 3.19
N ARG A 17 -1.89 26.41 3.04
CA ARG A 17 -0.68 27.20 3.33
C ARG A 17 -0.60 28.25 2.23
N LYS A 18 -0.83 29.51 2.58
CA LYS A 18 -0.30 30.64 1.81
C LYS A 18 1.23 30.48 1.83
N SER A 19 1.80 29.77 0.86
CA SER A 19 3.23 29.73 0.65
C SER A 19 3.66 31.10 0.15
N THR A 20 4.15 31.94 1.05
CA THR A 20 5.01 33.07 0.68
C THR A 20 6.32 32.47 0.19
N VAL A 21 6.35 32.02 -1.07
CA VAL A 21 7.59 31.56 -1.69
C VAL A 21 8.47 32.80 -1.90
N ASN A 22 9.42 33.02 -0.99
CA ASN A 22 10.53 33.95 -1.22
C ASN A 22 11.46 33.27 -2.22
N LEU A 23 11.20 33.47 -3.51
CA LEU A 23 12.04 32.99 -4.60
C LEU A 23 13.34 33.80 -4.59
N GLU A 24 14.34 33.37 -3.82
CA GLU A 24 15.67 33.96 -3.80
C GLU A 24 16.41 33.66 -5.11
N LEU A 25 16.05 34.39 -6.16
CA LEU A 25 16.72 34.40 -7.46
C LEU A 25 17.54 35.69 -7.58
N SER A 26 18.84 35.54 -7.84
CA SER A 26 19.73 36.64 -8.20
C SER A 26 19.36 37.25 -9.55
N ASP A 27 19.79 38.49 -9.80
CA ASP A 27 19.51 39.17 -11.08
C ASP A 27 20.03 38.38 -12.29
N LYS A 28 21.21 37.77 -12.16
CA LYS A 28 21.79 36.89 -13.18
C LYS A 28 20.91 35.67 -13.49
N GLU A 29 20.32 35.06 -12.46
CA GLU A 29 19.42 33.91 -12.64
C GLU A 29 18.10 34.36 -13.30
N ARG A 30 17.56 35.51 -12.90
CA ARG A 30 16.36 36.10 -13.51
C ARG A 30 16.57 36.40 -14.99
N GLU A 31 17.72 36.97 -15.35
CA GLU A 31 18.09 37.21 -16.74
C GLU A 31 18.20 35.91 -17.55
N GLN A 32 18.83 34.87 -16.98
CA GLN A 32 18.93 33.56 -17.65
C GLN A 32 17.56 32.92 -17.87
N ILE A 33 16.67 32.96 -16.86
CA ILE A 33 15.30 32.46 -16.98
C ILE A 33 14.54 33.21 -18.08
N ALA A 34 14.63 34.54 -18.09
CA ALA A 34 13.99 35.36 -19.11
C ALA A 34 14.50 35.06 -20.52
N LEU A 35 15.81 34.80 -20.66
CA LEU A 35 16.44 34.45 -21.93
C LEU A 35 15.94 33.10 -22.46
N GLU A 36 15.90 32.06 -21.62
CA GLU A 36 15.41 30.74 -22.03
C GLU A 36 13.92 30.74 -22.34
N MET A 37 13.11 31.55 -21.65
CA MET A 37 11.66 31.66 -21.94
C MET A 37 11.34 32.25 -23.31
N ARG A 38 12.20 33.18 -23.78
CA ARG A 38 12.08 33.81 -25.11
C ARG A 38 12.52 32.88 -26.23
N ASN A 39 13.30 31.85 -25.92
CA ASN A 39 13.80 30.89 -26.89
C ASN A 39 12.73 29.82 -27.20
N THR A 40 11.86 30.12 -28.18
CA THR A 40 10.75 29.26 -28.57
C THR A 40 11.20 27.96 -29.27
N THR A 41 12.34 27.97 -29.95
CA THR A 41 12.86 26.82 -30.72
C THR A 41 13.46 25.72 -29.83
N SER A 42 13.85 26.02 -28.59
CA SER A 42 14.42 25.02 -27.66
C SER A 42 13.40 24.42 -26.68
N ARG A 43 12.13 24.85 -26.71
CA ARG A 43 11.10 24.43 -25.73
C ARG A 43 10.87 22.92 -25.72
N GLU A 44 10.72 22.33 -26.91
CA GLU A 44 10.52 20.88 -27.04
C GLU A 44 11.76 20.10 -26.60
N SER A 45 12.96 20.56 -26.98
CA SER A 45 14.22 19.95 -26.55
C SER A 45 14.39 20.00 -25.03
N HIS A 46 14.02 21.11 -24.39
CA HIS A 46 14.03 21.25 -22.94
C HIS A 46 12.98 20.34 -22.27
N ALA A 47 11.81 20.17 -22.87
CA ALA A 47 10.80 19.25 -22.36
C ALA A 47 11.32 17.80 -22.32
N TYR A 48 11.94 17.31 -23.40
CA TYR A 48 12.54 15.97 -23.40
C TYR A 48 13.64 15.82 -22.34
N LEU A 49 14.54 16.80 -22.24
CA LEU A 49 15.58 16.81 -21.21
C LEU A 49 15.01 16.78 -19.79
N LEU A 50 13.92 17.50 -19.55
CA LEU A 50 13.28 17.54 -18.25
C LEU A 50 12.63 16.22 -17.88
N CYS A 51 12.10 15.45 -18.84
CA CYS A 51 11.64 14.09 -18.57
C CYS A 51 12.78 13.25 -17.97
N ASP A 52 13.94 13.22 -18.63
CA ASP A 52 15.10 12.45 -18.17
C ASP A 52 15.60 12.96 -16.80
N LEU A 53 15.69 14.28 -16.64
CA LEU A 53 16.12 14.89 -15.38
C LEU A 53 15.17 14.60 -14.22
N MET A 54 13.85 14.61 -14.45
CA MET A 54 12.89 14.28 -13.41
C MET A 54 13.08 12.85 -12.94
N VAL A 55 13.19 11.89 -13.85
CA VAL A 55 13.38 10.46 -13.52
C VAL A 55 14.71 10.20 -12.78
N GLN A 56 15.78 10.86 -13.22
CA GLN A 56 17.14 10.60 -12.69
C GLN A 56 17.47 11.37 -11.42
N ASN A 57 16.86 12.54 -11.19
CA ASN A 57 17.16 13.40 -10.05
C ASN A 57 16.15 13.19 -8.91
N PRO A 58 16.57 12.68 -7.74
CA PRO A 58 15.67 12.44 -6.61
C PRO A 58 14.86 13.67 -6.17
N GLU A 59 15.44 14.87 -6.24
CA GLU A 59 14.74 16.11 -5.84
C GLU A 59 13.63 16.51 -6.82
N LEU A 60 13.74 16.09 -8.07
CA LEU A 60 12.74 16.38 -9.10
C LEU A 60 11.70 15.27 -9.25
N ASN A 61 12.00 14.05 -8.78
CA ASN A 61 11.05 12.95 -8.74
C ASN A 61 9.80 13.28 -7.92
N ASP A 62 9.94 14.11 -6.87
CA ASP A 62 8.82 14.56 -6.03
C ASP A 62 7.79 15.42 -6.79
N LEU A 63 8.13 15.89 -7.99
CA LEU A 63 7.20 16.58 -8.89
C LEU A 63 6.35 15.63 -9.72
N LEU A 64 6.77 14.37 -9.85
CA LEU A 64 6.04 13.36 -10.61
C LEU A 64 4.78 12.94 -9.85
N PHE A 65 3.74 12.62 -10.60
CA PHE A 65 2.55 12.01 -10.02
C PHE A 65 2.88 10.59 -9.56
N GLU A 66 2.41 10.24 -8.37
CA GLU A 66 2.65 8.91 -7.79
C GLU A 66 2.12 7.82 -8.75
N PRO A 67 2.95 6.84 -9.14
CA PRO A 67 2.61 5.89 -10.21
C PRO A 67 1.33 5.07 -10.00
N VAL A 68 1.01 4.66 -8.78
CA VAL A 68 -0.21 3.88 -8.46
C VAL A 68 -1.45 4.76 -8.55
N SER A 69 -1.37 5.96 -7.99
CA SER A 69 -2.42 6.98 -8.06
C SER A 69 -2.72 7.33 -9.51
N LEU A 70 -1.66 7.47 -10.33
CA LEU A 70 -1.80 7.69 -11.76
C LEU A 70 -2.45 6.50 -12.48
N PHE A 71 -2.07 5.27 -12.14
CA PHE A 71 -2.69 4.08 -12.71
C PHE A 71 -4.18 3.96 -12.38
N LEU A 72 -4.54 4.10 -11.10
CA LEU A 72 -5.93 4.11 -10.65
C LEU A 72 -6.73 5.22 -11.33
N PHE A 73 -6.12 6.40 -11.45
CA PHE A 73 -6.70 7.53 -12.15
C PHE A 73 -6.92 7.25 -13.64
N MET A 74 -5.94 6.61 -14.30
CA MET A 74 -6.05 6.18 -15.69
C MET A 74 -7.17 5.16 -15.89
N ILE A 75 -7.28 4.14 -15.04
CA ILE A 75 -8.38 3.16 -15.08
C ILE A 75 -9.72 3.88 -14.93
N ALA A 76 -9.89 4.68 -13.88
CA ALA A 76 -11.13 5.39 -13.58
C ALA A 76 -11.56 6.35 -14.72
N THR A 77 -10.60 6.89 -15.47
CA THR A 77 -10.88 7.78 -16.61
C THR A 77 -11.14 6.99 -17.90
N THR A 78 -10.41 5.90 -18.14
CA THR A 78 -10.47 5.16 -19.41
C THR A 78 -11.60 4.14 -19.46
N ASP A 79 -11.98 3.52 -18.34
CA ASP A 79 -13.03 2.50 -18.31
C ASP A 79 -14.41 3.05 -18.68
N PRO A 80 -14.86 4.22 -18.19
CA PRO A 80 -16.11 4.82 -18.65
C PRO A 80 -16.08 5.17 -20.14
N MET A 81 -14.93 5.61 -20.65
CA MET A 81 -14.77 5.92 -22.07
C MET A 81 -14.80 4.65 -22.92
N ARG A 82 -14.19 3.55 -22.47
CA ARG A 82 -14.25 2.23 -23.11
C ARG A 82 -15.65 1.63 -23.06
N ALA A 83 -16.34 1.72 -21.93
CA ALA A 83 -17.72 1.25 -21.79
C ALA A 83 -18.67 2.04 -22.70
N SER A 84 -18.53 3.37 -22.75
CA SER A 84 -19.26 4.22 -23.70
C SER A 84 -18.93 3.87 -25.15
N GLY A 85 -17.64 3.62 -25.45
CA GLY A 85 -17.18 3.19 -26.76
C GLY A 85 -17.72 1.83 -27.18
N ALA A 86 -17.80 0.87 -26.26
CA ALA A 86 -18.40 -0.43 -26.49
C ALA A 86 -19.91 -0.33 -26.78
N LEU A 87 -20.62 0.56 -26.08
CA LEU A 87 -22.05 0.82 -26.31
C LEU A 87 -22.31 1.57 -27.63
N THR A 88 -21.39 2.41 -28.07
CA THR A 88 -21.51 3.23 -29.27
C THR A 88 -20.84 2.62 -30.50
N GLY A 89 -20.12 1.50 -30.34
CA GLY A 89 -19.32 0.86 -31.39
C GLY A 89 -18.05 1.62 -31.78
N GLN A 90 -17.70 2.70 -31.06
CA GLN A 90 -16.53 3.54 -31.33
C GLN A 90 -15.62 3.58 -30.10
N MET A 91 -14.59 2.73 -30.11
CA MET A 91 -13.61 2.74 -29.03
C MET A 91 -12.83 4.07 -29.02
N PRO A 92 -12.64 4.69 -27.83
CA PRO A 92 -11.91 5.94 -27.71
C PRO A 92 -10.46 5.75 -28.18
N LYS A 93 -9.95 6.71 -28.97
CA LYS A 93 -8.53 6.70 -29.37
C LYS A 93 -7.67 7.21 -28.22
N GLN A 94 -6.42 6.77 -28.17
CA GLN A 94 -5.44 7.23 -27.17
C GLN A 94 -5.25 8.76 -27.18
N GLU A 95 -5.40 9.36 -28.36
CA GLU A 95 -5.34 10.81 -28.59
C GLU A 95 -6.46 11.59 -27.88
N ASP A 96 -7.61 10.96 -27.65
CA ASP A 96 -8.75 11.58 -26.96
C ASP A 96 -8.61 11.49 -25.43
N ILE A 97 -7.86 10.49 -24.95
CA ILE A 97 -7.69 10.18 -23.52
C ILE A 97 -6.64 11.10 -22.89
N LEU A 98 -5.51 11.30 -23.57
CA LEU A 98 -4.36 12.02 -23.01
C LEU A 98 -4.68 13.48 -22.61
N PRO A 99 -5.41 14.29 -23.39
CA PRO A 99 -5.79 15.65 -22.99
C PRO A 99 -6.69 15.69 -21.75
N VAL A 100 -7.57 14.70 -21.59
CA VAL A 100 -8.45 14.58 -20.42
C VAL A 100 -7.63 14.27 -19.18
N LEU A 101 -6.71 13.30 -19.28
CA LEU A 101 -5.80 12.94 -18.19
C LEU A 101 -4.96 14.15 -17.76
N ILE A 102 -4.30 14.84 -18.70
CA ILE A 102 -3.47 16.02 -18.42
C ILE A 102 -4.29 17.11 -17.73
N ARG A 103 -5.52 17.36 -18.18
CA ARG A 103 -6.37 18.39 -17.59
C ARG A 103 -6.69 18.06 -16.14
N SER A 104 -7.12 16.85 -15.85
CA SER A 104 -7.44 16.42 -14.49
C SER A 104 -6.20 16.36 -13.58
N MET A 105 -5.04 15.94 -14.10
CA MET A 105 -3.78 15.96 -13.36
C MET A 105 -3.35 17.40 -13.04
N SER A 106 -3.55 18.34 -13.98
CA SER A 106 -3.19 19.74 -13.78
C SER A 106 -3.99 20.43 -12.68
N ASP A 107 -5.22 19.97 -12.39
CA ASP A 107 -6.04 20.50 -11.30
C ASP A 107 -5.45 20.17 -9.92
N GLN A 108 -4.62 19.13 -9.82
CA GLN A 108 -3.92 18.72 -8.60
C GLN A 108 -2.51 19.33 -8.49
N PHE A 109 -2.04 19.98 -9.55
CA PHE A 109 -0.67 20.48 -9.62
C PHE A 109 -0.53 21.83 -8.90
N ASN A 110 0.42 21.94 -7.97
CA ASN A 110 0.72 23.20 -7.29
C ASN A 110 1.96 23.87 -7.90
N PRO A 111 1.80 24.98 -8.66
CA PRO A 111 2.92 25.61 -9.35
C PRO A 111 3.91 26.30 -8.40
N TYR A 112 3.50 26.66 -7.17
CA TYR A 112 4.42 27.21 -6.17
C TYR A 112 5.33 26.14 -5.59
N LEU A 113 4.75 24.98 -5.25
CA LEU A 113 5.50 23.81 -4.81
C LEU A 113 6.50 23.38 -5.89
N ALA A 114 6.10 23.42 -7.16
CA ALA A 114 7.00 23.12 -8.27
C ALA A 114 8.26 23.99 -8.27
N LEU A 115 8.12 25.30 -7.99
CA LEU A 115 9.25 26.21 -7.91
C LEU A 115 10.18 25.93 -6.72
N GLU A 116 9.63 25.43 -5.60
CA GLU A 116 10.42 25.03 -4.42
C GLU A 116 11.38 23.87 -4.73
N PHE A 117 11.03 22.98 -5.66
CA PHE A 117 11.93 21.90 -6.12
C PHE A 117 12.84 22.32 -7.28
N LEU A 118 12.30 23.07 -8.26
CA LEU A 118 13.04 23.43 -9.47
C LEU A 118 14.22 24.39 -9.20
N ILE A 119 14.06 25.35 -8.29
CA ILE A 119 15.11 26.36 -8.02
C ILE A 119 16.34 25.76 -7.34
N PRO A 120 16.21 24.96 -6.26
CA PRO A 120 17.34 24.24 -5.69
C PRO A 120 18.04 23.34 -6.71
N ALA A 121 17.27 22.58 -7.50
CA ALA A 121 17.82 21.71 -8.54
C ALA A 121 18.63 22.52 -9.58
N MET A 122 18.11 23.66 -10.04
CA MET A 122 18.81 24.57 -10.97
C MET A 122 20.12 25.09 -10.37
N LYS A 123 20.14 25.45 -9.08
CA LYS A 123 21.34 25.95 -8.40
C LYS A 123 22.43 24.89 -8.25
N LYS A 124 22.04 23.64 -7.96
CA LYS A 124 22.95 22.50 -7.80
C LYS A 124 23.47 21.95 -9.14
N THR A 125 22.70 22.11 -10.21
CA THR A 125 23.03 21.56 -11.52
C THR A 125 24.23 22.26 -12.15
N LYS A 126 25.31 21.50 -12.40
CA LYS A 126 26.54 21.98 -13.04
C LYS A 126 26.50 21.85 -14.57
N VAL A 127 25.71 20.92 -15.10
CA VAL A 127 25.59 20.68 -16.54
C VAL A 127 24.80 21.81 -17.18
N LYS A 128 25.43 22.54 -18.11
CA LYS A 128 24.84 23.74 -18.73
C LYS A 128 23.52 23.45 -19.46
N ARG A 129 23.45 22.34 -20.19
CA ARG A 129 22.25 21.93 -20.94
C ARG A 129 21.05 21.74 -20.01
N ASP A 130 21.25 21.00 -18.93
CA ASP A 130 20.22 20.68 -17.94
C ASP A 130 19.78 21.91 -17.16
N LYS A 131 20.74 22.76 -16.79
CA LYS A 131 20.46 24.04 -16.14
C LYS A 131 19.58 24.95 -17.01
N ARG A 132 19.80 24.99 -18.32
CA ARG A 132 18.95 25.77 -19.25
C ARG A 132 17.53 25.22 -19.32
N ALA A 133 17.36 23.90 -19.31
CA ALA A 133 16.04 23.26 -19.27
C ALA A 133 15.31 23.59 -17.96
N LEU A 134 15.99 23.56 -16.81
CA LEU A 134 15.44 23.96 -15.51
C LEU A 134 15.07 25.46 -15.46
N CYS A 135 15.91 26.35 -16.01
CA CYS A 135 15.59 27.77 -16.14
C CYS A 135 14.31 27.99 -16.98
N TRP A 136 14.16 27.25 -18.07
CA TRP A 136 12.94 27.28 -18.89
C TRP A 136 11.71 26.82 -18.09
N ALA A 137 11.78 25.70 -17.36
CA ALA A 137 10.69 25.20 -16.53
C ALA A 137 10.26 26.21 -15.44
N ILE A 138 11.24 26.81 -14.75
CA ILE A 138 10.99 27.87 -13.76
C ILE A 138 10.27 29.05 -14.42
N GLY A 139 10.73 29.46 -15.59
CA GLY A 139 10.11 30.54 -16.36
C GLY A 139 8.66 30.23 -16.76
N ASP A 140 8.37 29.00 -17.19
CA ASP A 140 7.03 28.57 -17.59
C ASP A 140 6.07 28.57 -16.39
N MET A 141 6.53 28.11 -15.22
CA MET A 141 5.77 28.16 -13.97
C MET A 141 5.51 29.59 -13.49
N LEU A 142 6.53 30.44 -13.49
CA LEU A 142 6.37 31.86 -13.14
C LEU A 142 5.40 32.56 -14.09
N HIS A 143 5.45 32.23 -15.38
CA HIS A 143 4.50 32.75 -16.36
C HIS A 143 3.07 32.32 -16.03
N CYS A 144 2.85 31.03 -15.76
CA CYS A 144 1.55 30.48 -15.41
C CYS A 144 0.97 31.14 -14.16
N ILE A 145 1.78 31.30 -13.10
CA ILE A 145 1.39 31.97 -11.87
C ILE A 145 1.03 33.43 -12.13
N HIS A 146 1.91 34.17 -12.79
CA HIS A 146 1.76 35.62 -13.00
C HIS A 146 0.57 35.95 -13.90
N LYS A 147 0.36 35.16 -14.97
CA LYS A 147 -0.76 35.35 -15.90
C LYS A 147 -2.05 34.66 -15.46
N LYS A 148 -2.03 33.90 -14.36
CA LYS A 148 -3.13 33.02 -13.94
C LYS A 148 -3.58 32.12 -15.09
N ALA A 149 -2.62 31.64 -15.89
CA ALA A 149 -2.91 30.80 -17.05
C ALA A 149 -3.37 29.42 -16.57
N PRO A 150 -4.26 28.74 -17.30
CA PRO A 150 -4.66 27.39 -16.95
C PRO A 150 -3.47 26.42 -17.00
N LEU A 151 -3.26 25.66 -15.93
CA LEU A 151 -2.08 24.77 -15.80
C LEU A 151 -2.02 23.68 -16.86
N TYR A 152 -3.15 23.18 -17.35
CA TYR A 152 -3.18 22.21 -18.47
C TYR A 152 -2.58 22.75 -19.78
N GLN A 153 -2.41 24.08 -19.91
CA GLN A 153 -1.76 24.71 -21.07
C GLN A 153 -0.24 24.87 -20.89
N SER A 154 0.27 24.74 -19.67
CA SER A 154 1.70 24.76 -19.41
C SER A 154 2.37 23.57 -20.09
N LEU A 155 3.44 23.84 -20.84
CA LEU A 155 4.24 22.76 -21.40
C LEU A 155 4.99 22.02 -20.30
N PHE A 156 5.45 22.70 -19.25
CA PHE A 156 6.09 22.04 -18.11
C PHE A 156 5.15 21.04 -17.41
N VAL A 157 3.89 21.42 -17.11
CA VAL A 157 2.92 20.49 -16.49
C VAL A 157 2.65 19.28 -17.38
N ARG A 158 2.58 19.48 -18.70
CA ARG A 158 2.45 18.39 -19.67
C ARG A 158 3.68 17.48 -19.67
N THR A 159 4.88 18.04 -19.55
CA THR A 159 6.13 17.27 -19.42
C THR A 159 6.12 16.44 -18.14
N VAL A 160 5.71 17.01 -17.00
CA VAL A 160 5.56 16.27 -15.73
C VAL A 160 4.59 15.10 -15.91
N ALA A 161 3.42 15.35 -16.52
CA ALA A 161 2.43 14.30 -16.78
C ALA A 161 3.00 13.19 -17.69
N ALA A 162 3.67 13.56 -18.79
CA ALA A 162 4.28 12.61 -19.72
C ALA A 162 5.37 11.76 -19.04
N ALA A 163 6.26 12.38 -18.25
CA ALA A 163 7.27 11.66 -17.48
C ALA A 163 6.64 10.70 -16.47
N SER A 164 5.60 11.13 -15.77
CA SER A 164 4.87 10.30 -14.80
C SER A 164 4.20 9.09 -15.46
N ILE A 165 3.60 9.29 -16.65
CA ILE A 165 3.03 8.19 -17.45
C ILE A 165 4.12 7.20 -17.87
N GLY A 166 5.29 7.69 -18.31
CA GLY A 166 6.42 6.84 -18.68
C GLY A 166 6.90 5.97 -17.51
N VAL A 167 7.08 6.56 -16.32
CA VAL A 167 7.45 5.83 -15.09
C VAL A 167 6.38 4.81 -14.73
N SER A 168 5.10 5.19 -14.70
CA SER A 168 4.00 4.29 -14.36
C SER A 168 3.89 3.13 -15.35
N THR A 169 4.07 3.38 -16.65
CA THR A 169 4.07 2.33 -17.69
C THR A 169 5.21 1.35 -17.48
N THR A 170 6.40 1.84 -17.16
CA THR A 170 7.56 1.00 -16.87
C THR A 170 7.28 0.12 -15.66
N LEU A 171 6.75 0.69 -14.58
CA LEU A 171 6.38 -0.06 -13.38
C LEU A 171 5.29 -1.09 -13.64
N GLN A 172 4.29 -0.78 -14.44
CA GLN A 172 3.25 -1.73 -14.84
C GLN A 172 3.82 -2.91 -15.63
N GLN A 173 4.79 -2.66 -16.51
CA GLN A 173 5.47 -3.73 -17.25
C GLN A 173 6.27 -4.63 -16.30
N GLN A 174 7.01 -4.03 -15.35
CA GLN A 174 7.73 -4.79 -14.32
C GLN A 174 6.76 -5.60 -13.44
N ALA A 175 5.63 -5.01 -13.06
CA ALA A 175 4.54 -5.66 -12.34
C ALA A 175 3.95 -6.83 -13.13
N ALA A 176 3.71 -6.68 -14.43
CA ALA A 176 3.19 -7.76 -15.26
C ALA A 176 4.14 -8.95 -15.32
N LEU A 177 5.43 -8.70 -15.58
CA LEU A 177 6.47 -9.74 -15.60
C LEU A 177 6.53 -10.48 -14.26
N PHE A 178 6.44 -9.74 -13.15
CA PHE A 178 6.41 -10.29 -11.80
C PHE A 178 5.18 -11.19 -11.57
N LEU A 179 3.99 -10.74 -11.96
CA LEU A 179 2.75 -11.52 -11.81
C LEU A 179 2.79 -12.82 -12.62
N GLN A 180 3.49 -12.81 -13.76
CA GLN A 180 3.63 -13.94 -14.66
C GLN A 180 4.78 -14.89 -14.29
N GLY A 181 5.68 -14.48 -13.38
CA GLY A 181 6.91 -15.23 -13.07
C GLY A 181 7.89 -15.27 -14.25
N GLU A 182 7.91 -14.21 -15.07
CA GLU A 182 8.72 -14.10 -16.29
C GLU A 182 10.02 -13.29 -16.05
N GLU A 183 11.04 -13.54 -16.89
CA GLU A 183 12.32 -12.80 -16.84
C GLU A 183 12.12 -11.27 -16.87
N PRO A 184 12.93 -10.48 -16.13
CA PRO A 184 14.17 -10.88 -15.46
C PRO A 184 13.99 -11.42 -14.03
N TYR A 185 12.77 -11.72 -13.60
CA TYR A 185 12.48 -12.17 -12.24
C TYR A 185 11.90 -13.59 -12.23
N HIS A 186 12.61 -14.54 -11.61
CA HIS A 186 12.07 -15.89 -11.33
C HIS A 186 11.20 -15.93 -10.07
N PHE A 187 10.50 -14.83 -9.77
CA PHE A 187 9.62 -14.78 -8.62
C PHE A 187 8.40 -15.65 -8.88
N ASP A 188 8.32 -16.77 -8.16
CA ASP A 188 7.19 -17.68 -8.17
C ASP A 188 6.81 -17.99 -6.73
N TYR A 189 5.53 -17.81 -6.38
CA TYR A 189 5.01 -18.22 -5.09
C TYR A 189 5.31 -19.69 -4.79
N ALA A 190 5.38 -20.56 -5.81
CA ALA A 190 5.66 -21.98 -5.62
C ALA A 190 7.07 -22.19 -5.05
N ASN A 191 8.06 -21.47 -5.57
CA ASN A 191 9.42 -21.48 -5.06
C ASN A 191 9.47 -20.96 -3.61
N LEU A 192 8.64 -19.96 -3.27
CA LEU A 192 8.51 -19.45 -1.89
C LEU A 192 7.91 -20.47 -0.93
N VAL A 193 6.85 -21.16 -1.35
CA VAL A 193 6.16 -22.15 -0.52
C VAL A 193 7.03 -23.38 -0.27
N ASN A 194 7.87 -23.75 -1.24
CA ASN A 194 8.77 -24.91 -1.17
C ASN A 194 10.11 -24.62 -0.48
N ASP A 195 10.31 -23.40 0.04
CA ASP A 195 11.57 -22.98 0.68
C ASP A 195 12.78 -23.08 -0.29
N GLU A 196 12.54 -23.06 -1.60
CA GLU A 196 13.54 -23.19 -2.67
C GLU A 196 14.13 -21.84 -3.08
N LEU A 197 13.84 -20.78 -2.32
CA LEU A 197 14.17 -19.45 -2.76
C LEU A 197 15.61 -19.04 -2.51
N VAL A 198 16.23 -18.49 -3.54
CA VAL A 198 17.60 -18.02 -3.48
C VAL A 198 17.61 -16.64 -2.82
N THR A 199 18.21 -16.51 -1.63
CA THR A 199 18.38 -15.24 -0.89
C THR A 199 18.91 -14.08 -1.75
N ASN A 200 19.69 -14.39 -2.79
CA ASN A 200 20.24 -13.42 -3.74
C ASN A 200 19.17 -12.81 -4.66
N GLU A 201 18.09 -13.52 -4.98
CA GLU A 201 16.98 -13.01 -5.80
C GLU A 201 16.14 -11.99 -5.02
N TRP A 202 15.89 -12.22 -3.73
CA TRP A 202 15.25 -11.22 -2.85
C TRP A 202 16.10 -9.97 -2.68
N ARG A 203 17.41 -10.13 -2.48
CA ARG A 203 18.31 -8.98 -2.35
C ARG A 203 18.33 -8.16 -3.64
N ARG A 204 18.43 -8.84 -4.79
CA ARG A 204 18.37 -8.21 -6.11
C ARG A 204 17.02 -7.54 -6.37
N LEU A 205 15.92 -8.17 -5.95
CA LEU A 205 14.57 -7.61 -6.04
C LEU A 205 14.45 -6.36 -5.17
N ALA A 206 14.93 -6.40 -3.92
CA ALA A 206 14.94 -5.24 -3.03
C ALA A 206 15.78 -4.08 -3.60
N GLU A 207 16.95 -4.36 -4.15
CA GLU A 207 17.82 -3.35 -4.77
C GLU A 207 17.21 -2.71 -6.03
N ILE A 208 16.55 -3.51 -6.87
CA ILE A 208 15.87 -3.02 -8.08
C ILE A 208 14.60 -2.23 -7.71
N LEU A 209 13.88 -2.68 -6.68
CA LEU A 209 12.63 -2.07 -6.25
C LEU A 209 12.83 -0.90 -5.30
N ASP A 210 13.99 -0.66 -4.70
CA ASP A 210 14.18 0.28 -3.58
C ASP A 210 13.53 1.65 -3.81
N ARG A 211 13.64 2.21 -5.03
CA ARG A 211 13.05 3.51 -5.38
C ARG A 211 11.56 3.50 -5.71
N HIS A 212 10.99 2.33 -5.99
CA HIS A 212 9.60 2.16 -6.43
C HIS A 212 8.86 1.10 -5.64
N LEU A 213 9.40 0.64 -4.51
CA LEU A 213 8.88 -0.48 -3.74
C LEU A 213 7.47 -0.20 -3.28
N LEU A 214 7.21 1.01 -2.78
CA LEU A 214 5.88 1.43 -2.35
C LEU A 214 4.87 1.41 -3.51
N SER A 215 5.25 1.92 -4.69
CA SER A 215 4.38 1.89 -5.86
C SER A 215 4.15 0.46 -6.36
N MET A 216 5.20 -0.34 -6.46
CA MET A 216 5.10 -1.76 -6.83
C MET A 216 4.19 -2.53 -5.86
N HIS A 217 4.31 -2.25 -4.56
CA HIS A 217 3.47 -2.84 -3.53
C HIS A 217 2.01 -2.41 -3.62
N GLY A 218 1.75 -1.15 -3.97
CA GLY A 218 0.40 -0.68 -4.31
C GLY A 218 -0.18 -1.42 -5.53
N PHE A 219 0.60 -1.60 -6.60
CA PHE A 219 0.19 -2.38 -7.77
C PHE A 219 -0.12 -3.83 -7.42
N MET A 220 0.79 -4.52 -6.73
CA MET A 220 0.59 -5.91 -6.32
C MET A 220 -0.62 -6.05 -5.41
N SER A 221 -0.85 -5.09 -4.50
CA SER A 221 -2.00 -5.11 -3.61
C SER A 221 -3.33 -4.97 -4.35
N ILE A 222 -3.39 -4.18 -5.44
CA ILE A 222 -4.60 -4.09 -6.28
C ILE A 222 -4.94 -5.48 -6.85
N HIS A 223 -3.94 -6.20 -7.38
CA HIS A 223 -4.13 -7.55 -7.91
C HIS A 223 -4.45 -8.57 -6.81
N ALA A 224 -3.77 -8.49 -5.67
CA ALA A 224 -4.01 -9.38 -4.54
C ALA A 224 -5.44 -9.21 -3.98
N LEU A 225 -5.97 -7.99 -3.92
CA LEU A 225 -7.32 -7.72 -3.41
C LEU A 225 -8.45 -8.36 -4.25
N GLN A 226 -8.22 -8.57 -5.55
CA GLN A 226 -9.20 -9.20 -6.45
C GLN A 226 -9.60 -10.61 -5.98
N ILE A 227 -8.73 -11.29 -5.22
CA ILE A 227 -9.02 -12.63 -4.69
C ILE A 227 -10.28 -12.64 -3.81
N PHE A 228 -10.54 -11.57 -3.05
CA PHE A 228 -11.70 -11.47 -2.17
C PHE A 228 -13.03 -11.28 -2.92
N GLU A 229 -12.96 -10.78 -4.16
CA GLU A 229 -14.14 -10.62 -5.03
C GLU A 229 -14.44 -11.91 -5.80
N MET A 230 -13.39 -12.66 -6.15
CA MET A 230 -13.50 -13.84 -7.02
C MET A 230 -13.71 -15.14 -6.26
N VAL A 231 -13.21 -15.26 -5.02
CA VAL A 231 -13.36 -16.47 -4.21
C VAL A 231 -14.59 -16.37 -3.33
N SER A 232 -15.56 -17.25 -3.56
CA SER A 232 -16.84 -17.24 -2.84
C SER A 232 -16.77 -17.89 -1.45
N LYS A 233 -15.81 -18.78 -1.21
CA LYS A 233 -15.64 -19.44 0.09
C LYS A 233 -14.99 -18.45 1.08
N PRO A 234 -15.47 -18.34 2.32
CA PRO A 234 -14.77 -17.56 3.34
C PRO A 234 -13.34 -18.07 3.54
N PHE A 235 -12.38 -17.16 3.54
CA PHE A 235 -10.98 -17.45 3.85
C PHE A 235 -10.37 -16.26 4.60
N GLY A 236 -9.32 -16.54 5.36
CA GLY A 236 -8.66 -15.55 6.20
C GLY A 236 -7.75 -16.22 7.22
N LEU A 237 -7.15 -15.39 8.07
CA LEU A 237 -6.33 -15.82 9.18
C LEU A 237 -7.19 -16.43 10.29
N ARG A 238 -6.62 -17.39 11.02
CA ARG A 238 -7.21 -17.96 12.23
C ARG A 238 -7.28 -16.89 13.32
N PHE A 239 -8.20 -17.02 14.27
CA PHE A 239 -8.43 -15.96 15.25
C PHE A 239 -7.21 -15.73 16.17
N HIS A 240 -6.45 -16.77 16.47
CA HIS A 240 -5.22 -16.65 17.27
C HIS A 240 -4.09 -15.88 16.55
N GLN A 241 -4.20 -15.68 15.23
CA GLN A 241 -3.24 -14.90 14.43
C GLN A 241 -3.62 -13.41 14.34
N ILE A 242 -4.79 -13.04 14.86
CA ILE A 242 -5.32 -11.68 14.88
C ILE A 242 -5.83 -11.32 16.28
N ILE A 243 -5.09 -11.72 17.32
CA ILE A 243 -5.56 -11.73 18.70
C ILE A 243 -5.77 -10.33 19.29
N HIS A 244 -5.30 -9.29 18.60
CA HIS A 244 -5.56 -7.89 18.96
C HIS A 244 -6.82 -7.32 18.29
N TYR A 245 -7.39 -7.98 17.27
CA TYR A 245 -8.64 -7.58 16.60
C TYR A 245 -9.84 -7.35 17.55
N PRO A 246 -10.03 -8.11 18.65
CA PRO A 246 -11.13 -7.87 19.59
C PRO A 246 -11.27 -6.43 20.07
N VAL A 247 -10.15 -5.70 20.20
CA VAL A 247 -10.15 -4.27 20.58
C VAL A 247 -10.97 -3.44 19.57
N LEU A 248 -10.77 -3.68 18.28
CA LEU A 248 -11.50 -3.00 17.22
C LEU A 248 -12.98 -3.42 17.18
N ALA A 249 -13.26 -4.71 17.37
CA ALA A 249 -14.64 -5.22 17.40
C ALA A 249 -15.46 -4.58 18.51
N TYR A 250 -14.87 -4.40 19.70
CA TYR A 250 -15.53 -3.75 20.83
C TYR A 250 -15.82 -2.27 20.56
N LEU A 251 -14.83 -1.53 20.03
CA LEU A 251 -14.98 -0.10 19.68
C LEU A 251 -16.02 0.15 18.59
N THR A 252 -16.25 -0.82 17.70
CA THR A 252 -17.24 -0.72 16.61
C THR A 252 -18.63 -1.20 17.02
N LYS A 253 -18.76 -2.29 17.81
CA LYS A 253 -20.06 -2.82 18.27
C LYS A 253 -20.72 -2.03 19.39
N SER A 254 -19.96 -1.38 20.27
CA SER A 254 -20.48 -0.50 21.33
C SER A 254 -21.34 0.66 20.81
N ARG A 255 -21.31 0.93 19.49
CA ARG A 255 -22.19 1.88 18.79
C ARG A 255 -23.64 1.42 18.55
N ILE A 256 -23.94 0.12 18.65
CA ILE A 256 -25.25 -0.44 18.22
C ILE A 256 -26.22 -0.64 19.39
N ILE A 257 -25.75 -0.59 20.64
CA ILE A 257 -26.60 -0.82 21.82
C ILE A 257 -27.18 0.51 22.31
N ILE A 258 -28.30 0.92 21.73
CA ILE A 258 -29.18 1.94 22.31
C ILE A 258 -29.98 1.26 23.42
N THR A 259 -29.51 1.35 24.67
CA THR A 259 -30.36 1.08 25.85
C THR A 259 -30.99 2.40 26.31
N PRO A 260 -32.31 2.45 26.62
CA PRO A 260 -33.01 3.70 26.95
C PRO A 260 -32.50 4.43 28.22
N ASP A 261 -31.72 3.76 29.07
CA ASP A 261 -31.45 4.22 30.44
C ASP A 261 -29.95 4.53 30.74
N LYS A 262 -29.08 4.64 29.73
CA LYS A 262 -27.72 5.15 29.94
C LYS A 262 -27.59 6.53 29.33
N THR A 263 -27.52 7.55 30.19
CA THR A 263 -27.02 8.88 29.87
C THR A 263 -25.71 8.74 29.11
N GLU A 264 -25.65 9.35 27.93
CA GLU A 264 -24.52 9.38 27.02
C GLU A 264 -23.21 9.64 27.77
N ASP A 265 -22.48 8.57 28.10
CA ASP A 265 -21.04 8.72 28.22
C ASP A 265 -20.55 9.15 26.85
N SER A 266 -19.77 10.22 26.86
CA SER A 266 -19.25 10.93 25.68
C SER A 266 -18.34 10.04 24.84
N HIS A 267 -18.92 9.06 24.14
CA HIS A 267 -18.24 8.26 23.15
C HIS A 267 -18.09 9.12 21.90
N GLN A 268 -16.96 9.83 21.81
CA GLN A 268 -16.55 10.51 20.58
C GLN A 268 -16.63 9.52 19.42
N GLU A 269 -17.34 9.90 18.35
CA GLU A 269 -17.35 9.13 17.12
C GLU A 269 -15.91 8.99 16.59
N ILE A 270 -15.33 7.80 16.75
CA ILE A 270 -14.11 7.40 16.04
C ILE A 270 -14.33 7.62 14.54
N THR A 271 -13.55 8.51 13.94
CA THR A 271 -13.55 8.75 12.48
C THR A 271 -13.03 7.51 11.75
N ASP A 272 -13.38 7.34 10.47
CA ASP A 272 -12.82 6.25 9.65
C ASP A 272 -11.28 6.28 9.59
N GLU A 273 -10.71 7.49 9.61
CA GLU A 273 -9.26 7.71 9.67
C GLU A 273 -8.67 7.13 10.95
N HIS A 274 -9.25 7.46 12.11
CA HIS A 274 -8.79 6.94 13.40
C HIS A 274 -9.02 5.43 13.53
N ARG A 275 -10.10 4.89 12.94
CA ARG A 275 -10.34 3.44 12.88
C ARG A 275 -9.23 2.73 12.10
N ASN A 276 -8.83 3.28 10.95
CA ASN A 276 -7.78 2.70 10.12
C ASN A 276 -6.41 2.77 10.81
N GLU A 277 -6.11 3.84 11.54
CA GLU A 277 -4.90 3.95 12.37
C GLU A 277 -4.83 2.84 13.43
N ILE A 278 -5.94 2.62 14.17
CA ILE A 278 -6.03 1.54 15.15
C ILE A 278 -5.85 0.18 14.47
N LEU A 279 -6.55 -0.06 13.35
CA LEU A 279 -6.46 -1.32 12.60
C LEU A 279 -5.02 -1.63 12.18
N ILE A 280 -4.29 -0.63 11.65
CA ILE A 280 -2.87 -0.77 11.28
C ILE A 280 -2.01 -1.11 12.50
N GLN A 281 -2.21 -0.43 13.63
CA GLN A 281 -1.44 -0.69 14.85
C GLN A 281 -1.66 -2.11 15.38
N LEU A 282 -2.92 -2.58 15.42
CA LEU A 282 -3.24 -3.93 15.88
C LEU A 282 -2.65 -4.99 14.94
N MET A 283 -2.77 -4.80 13.63
CA MET A 283 -2.18 -5.68 12.61
C MET A 283 -0.66 -5.75 12.74
N VAL A 284 0.02 -4.62 12.91
CA VAL A 284 1.49 -4.59 13.11
C VAL A 284 1.89 -5.34 14.37
N ASN A 285 1.13 -5.21 15.46
CA ASN A 285 1.41 -5.94 16.71
C ASN A 285 1.20 -7.44 16.56
N ASP A 286 0.13 -7.88 15.87
CA ASP A 286 -0.14 -9.29 15.64
C ASP A 286 0.86 -9.95 14.69
N PHE A 287 1.37 -9.21 13.71
CA PHE A 287 2.35 -9.74 12.75
C PHE A 287 3.80 -9.54 13.20
N ALA A 288 4.02 -8.85 14.33
CA ALA A 288 5.34 -8.61 14.88
C ALA A 288 6.02 -9.94 15.24
N GLY A 289 7.22 -10.14 14.70
CA GLY A 289 8.04 -11.32 15.00
C GLY A 289 7.70 -12.58 14.19
N ILE A 290 6.71 -12.54 13.29
CA ILE A 290 6.46 -13.65 12.35
C ILE A 290 7.44 -13.53 11.16
N PRO A 291 8.23 -14.58 10.84
CA PRO A 291 9.08 -14.59 9.67
C PRO A 291 8.26 -14.38 8.39
N PRO A 292 8.65 -13.44 7.49
CA PRO A 292 7.89 -13.15 6.29
C PRO A 292 7.56 -14.39 5.44
N PHE A 293 8.50 -15.33 5.32
CA PHE A 293 8.30 -16.57 4.54
C PHE A 293 7.24 -17.50 5.13
N ARG A 294 7.20 -17.66 6.46
CA ARG A 294 6.15 -18.44 7.14
C ARG A 294 4.78 -17.80 6.92
N PHE A 295 4.74 -16.47 6.98
CA PHE A 295 3.52 -15.70 6.73
C PHE A 295 3.03 -15.87 5.29
N VAL A 296 3.92 -15.75 4.30
CA VAL A 296 3.63 -16.01 2.88
C VAL A 296 3.10 -17.42 2.68
N LYS A 297 3.80 -18.44 3.20
CA LYS A 297 3.42 -19.86 3.04
C LYS A 297 2.02 -20.13 3.57
N ASN A 298 1.70 -19.60 4.75
CA ASN A 298 0.38 -19.74 5.35
C ASN A 298 -0.72 -19.08 4.48
N ILE A 299 -0.55 -17.81 4.12
CA ILE A 299 -1.56 -17.08 3.34
C ILE A 299 -1.78 -17.72 1.97
N VAL A 300 -0.71 -18.11 1.28
CA VAL A 300 -0.80 -18.78 -0.03
C VAL A 300 -1.55 -20.11 0.08
N SER A 301 -1.31 -20.91 1.14
CA SER A 301 -2.04 -22.16 1.35
C SER A 301 -3.53 -21.91 1.55
N ILE A 302 -3.89 -21.00 2.46
CA ILE A 302 -5.28 -20.63 2.76
C ILE A 302 -6.02 -20.20 1.49
N VAL A 303 -5.40 -19.33 0.70
CA VAL A 303 -6.00 -18.80 -0.53
C VAL A 303 -6.13 -19.90 -1.59
N LYS A 304 -5.10 -20.73 -1.77
CA LYS A 304 -5.12 -21.82 -2.75
C LYS A 304 -6.21 -22.84 -2.44
N GLU A 305 -6.40 -23.19 -1.18
CA GLU A 305 -7.47 -24.08 -0.72
C GLU A 305 -8.86 -23.48 -0.98
N ALA A 306 -9.04 -22.20 -0.67
CA ALA A 306 -10.30 -21.49 -0.88
C ALA A 306 -10.65 -21.33 -2.37
N ALA A 307 -9.65 -21.04 -3.22
CA ALA A 307 -9.80 -20.82 -4.66
C ALA A 307 -9.90 -22.13 -5.47
N TYR A 308 -9.63 -23.28 -4.86
CA TYR A 308 -9.66 -24.58 -5.54
C TYR A 308 -11.03 -24.85 -6.20
N GLY A 309 -11.01 -25.04 -7.53
CA GLY A 309 -12.20 -25.31 -8.34
C GLY A 309 -13.09 -24.09 -8.60
N VAL A 310 -12.71 -22.89 -8.13
CA VAL A 310 -13.45 -21.64 -8.31
C VAL A 310 -12.83 -20.76 -9.39
N MET A 311 -11.51 -20.84 -9.57
CA MET A 311 -10.74 -19.94 -10.42
C MET A 311 -9.92 -20.68 -11.47
N GLU A 312 -9.76 -20.06 -12.64
CA GLU A 312 -8.82 -20.53 -13.65
C GLU A 312 -7.39 -20.53 -13.12
N LYS A 313 -6.62 -21.57 -13.47
CA LYS A 313 -5.27 -21.80 -12.94
C LYS A 313 -4.35 -20.59 -13.20
N GLU A 314 -4.37 -20.02 -14.39
CA GLU A 314 -3.53 -18.88 -14.76
C GLU A 314 -3.85 -17.62 -13.94
N VAL A 315 -5.14 -17.37 -13.70
CA VAL A 315 -5.58 -16.24 -12.88
C VAL A 315 -5.16 -16.44 -11.42
N LEU A 316 -5.32 -17.67 -10.90
CA LEU A 316 -4.89 -18.03 -9.56
C LEU A 316 -3.38 -17.86 -9.39
N HIS A 317 -2.55 -18.29 -10.35
CA HIS A 317 -1.10 -18.09 -10.27
C HIS A 317 -0.72 -16.61 -10.15
N LYS A 318 -1.32 -15.74 -10.99
CA LYS A 318 -1.07 -14.30 -10.93
C LYS A 318 -1.43 -13.71 -9.56
N MET A 319 -2.59 -14.10 -9.02
CA MET A 319 -3.02 -13.64 -7.69
C MET A 319 -2.10 -14.14 -6.59
N LEU A 320 -1.69 -15.41 -6.62
CA LEU A 320 -0.79 -15.96 -5.62
C LEU A 320 0.59 -15.29 -5.65
N ASN A 321 1.13 -14.96 -6.83
CA ASN A 321 2.35 -14.15 -6.94
C ASN A 321 2.18 -12.76 -6.31
N ALA A 322 1.07 -12.07 -6.60
CA ALA A 322 0.76 -10.78 -6.00
C ALA A 322 0.65 -10.85 -4.47
N ILE A 323 -0.06 -11.86 -3.97
CA ILE A 323 -0.25 -12.13 -2.54
C ILE A 323 1.07 -12.45 -1.85
N SER A 324 1.93 -13.25 -2.48
CA SER A 324 3.26 -13.56 -1.98
C SER A 324 4.13 -12.31 -1.85
N PHE A 325 4.11 -11.43 -2.85
CA PHE A 325 4.84 -10.17 -2.78
C PHE A 325 4.31 -9.28 -1.65
N SER A 326 2.99 -9.08 -1.60
CA SER A 326 2.36 -8.26 -0.56
C SER A 326 2.63 -8.83 0.83
N SER A 327 2.68 -10.16 1.00
CA SER A 327 2.87 -10.80 2.30
C SER A 327 4.33 -10.84 2.76
N ALA A 328 5.29 -10.82 1.83
CA ALA A 328 6.71 -10.81 2.15
C ALA A 328 7.22 -9.45 2.63
N PHE A 329 6.58 -8.36 2.20
CA PHE A 329 6.90 -7.00 2.62
C PHE A 329 5.82 -6.44 3.53
N LEU A 330 6.01 -6.60 4.84
CA LEU A 330 5.16 -6.03 5.88
C LEU A 330 5.42 -4.52 6.02
N THR A 331 4.93 -3.74 5.04
CA THR A 331 4.96 -2.28 5.09
C THR A 331 3.66 -1.72 5.66
N MET A 332 3.71 -0.55 6.30
CA MET A 332 2.51 0.07 6.89
C MET A 332 1.41 0.41 5.86
N SER A 333 1.76 0.47 4.58
CA SER A 333 0.88 0.83 3.48
C SER A 333 0.32 -0.38 2.73
N ASN A 334 0.23 -1.56 3.36
CA ASN A 334 -0.26 -2.80 2.74
C ASN A 334 -1.79 -2.93 2.77
N PRO A 335 -2.52 -2.58 1.70
CA PRO A 335 -3.98 -2.61 1.72
C PRO A 335 -4.53 -4.03 1.67
N PHE A 336 -3.82 -4.96 1.02
CA PHE A 336 -4.20 -6.37 0.97
C PHE A 336 -4.18 -7.00 2.36
N LEU A 337 -3.07 -6.85 3.11
CA LEU A 337 -2.97 -7.41 4.46
C LEU A 337 -3.93 -6.74 5.44
N LEU A 338 -4.14 -5.43 5.29
CA LEU A 338 -5.12 -4.71 6.10
C LEU A 338 -6.53 -5.27 5.89
N HIS A 339 -6.92 -5.50 4.63
CA HIS A 339 -8.21 -6.09 4.28
C HIS A 339 -8.32 -7.55 4.74
N LEU A 340 -7.26 -8.35 4.57
CA LEU A 340 -7.17 -9.72 5.06
C LEU A 340 -7.39 -9.76 6.58
N TYR A 341 -6.67 -8.93 7.34
CA TYR A 341 -6.78 -8.83 8.79
C TYR A 341 -8.20 -8.45 9.22
N GLN A 342 -8.79 -7.44 8.58
CA GLN A 342 -10.15 -7.01 8.86
C GLN A 342 -11.19 -8.12 8.59
N ARG A 343 -11.15 -8.73 7.39
CA ARG A 343 -12.05 -9.84 7.01
C ARG A 343 -11.91 -11.03 7.95
N SER A 344 -10.69 -11.34 8.36
CA SER A 344 -10.40 -12.44 9.28
C SER A 344 -11.10 -12.23 10.63
N GLY A 345 -11.13 -10.99 11.12
CA GLY A 345 -11.83 -10.65 12.35
C GLY A 345 -13.35 -10.63 12.21
N GLU A 346 -13.86 -10.08 11.10
CA GLU A 346 -15.30 -10.03 10.80
C GLU A 346 -15.90 -11.43 10.62
N TRP A 347 -15.15 -12.35 10.02
CA TRP A 347 -15.56 -13.73 9.73
C TRP A 347 -14.95 -14.77 10.67
N ALA A 348 -14.40 -14.36 11.81
CA ALA A 348 -13.67 -15.26 12.72
C ALA A 348 -14.47 -16.52 13.06
N GLU A 349 -15.77 -16.43 13.29
CA GLU A 349 -16.63 -17.57 13.57
C GLU A 349 -16.69 -18.54 12.38
N GLN A 350 -16.67 -18.06 11.14
CA GLN A 350 -16.68 -18.92 9.94
C GLN A 350 -15.31 -19.54 9.63
N LEU A 351 -14.23 -18.88 10.08
CA LEU A 351 -12.84 -19.28 9.85
C LEU A 351 -12.28 -20.20 10.95
N ASN A 352 -13.00 -20.32 12.08
CA ASN A 352 -12.56 -21.09 13.24
C ASN A 352 -13.56 -22.23 13.54
N PRO A 353 -13.12 -23.33 14.16
CA PRO A 353 -13.95 -24.50 14.39
C PRO A 353 -15.01 -24.15 15.44
N GLN A 354 -16.15 -24.85 15.35
CA GLN A 354 -17.36 -24.45 16.08
C GLN A 354 -17.17 -24.38 17.61
N ASP A 355 -16.29 -25.21 18.16
CA ASP A 355 -16.01 -25.24 19.59
C ASP A 355 -15.25 -24.01 20.10
N GLU A 356 -14.65 -23.20 19.22
CA GLU A 356 -13.93 -21.96 19.57
C GLU A 356 -14.83 -20.72 19.58
N TRP A 357 -16.04 -20.81 19.00
CA TRP A 357 -16.88 -19.63 18.74
C TRP A 357 -17.25 -18.83 19.98
N ASN A 358 -17.58 -19.52 21.08
CA ASN A 358 -17.97 -18.86 22.32
C ASN A 358 -16.83 -18.01 22.89
N ASP A 359 -15.58 -18.51 22.81
CA ASP A 359 -14.41 -17.75 23.28
C ASP A 359 -14.14 -16.55 22.39
N ILE A 360 -14.26 -16.71 21.07
CA ILE A 360 -14.13 -15.63 20.09
C ILE A 360 -15.16 -14.53 20.35
N ILE A 361 -16.42 -14.90 20.56
CA ILE A 361 -17.50 -13.96 20.86
C ILE A 361 -17.24 -13.24 22.18
N GLU A 362 -16.84 -13.96 23.24
CA GLU A 362 -16.53 -13.36 24.53
C GLU A 362 -15.35 -12.38 24.43
N MET A 363 -14.25 -12.76 23.77
CA MET A 363 -13.11 -11.86 23.56
C MET A 363 -13.50 -10.62 22.77
N LYS A 364 -14.30 -10.74 21.71
CA LYS A 364 -14.82 -9.59 20.94
C LYS A 364 -15.71 -8.66 21.79
N SER A 365 -16.44 -9.19 22.77
CA SER A 365 -17.33 -8.43 23.66
C SER A 365 -16.62 -7.86 24.89
N ALA A 366 -15.53 -8.48 25.35
CA ALA A 366 -14.74 -8.07 26.51
C ALA A 366 -13.23 -8.23 26.20
N PRO A 367 -12.65 -7.34 25.37
CA PRO A 367 -11.29 -7.48 24.86
C PRO A 367 -10.20 -7.31 25.92
N ASP A 368 -10.55 -6.82 27.10
CA ASP A 368 -9.71 -6.60 28.27
C ASP A 368 -9.82 -7.72 29.32
N ASN A 369 -10.64 -8.76 29.09
CA ASN A 369 -10.80 -9.88 30.02
C ASN A 369 -9.71 -10.95 29.83
N PRO A 370 -8.65 -11.02 30.68
CA PRO A 370 -7.56 -11.99 30.52
C PRO A 370 -8.02 -13.46 30.65
N ALA A 371 -9.11 -13.73 31.38
CA ALA A 371 -9.62 -15.09 31.58
C ALA A 371 -10.16 -15.71 30.28
N ALA A 372 -10.78 -14.91 29.41
CA ALA A 372 -11.27 -15.35 28.11
C ALA A 372 -10.10 -15.79 27.20
N TYR A 373 -9.03 -15.00 27.16
CA TYR A 373 -7.82 -15.34 26.40
C TYR A 373 -7.14 -16.58 26.96
N ARG A 374 -7.03 -16.72 28.29
CA ARG A 374 -6.44 -17.92 28.90
C ARG A 374 -7.19 -19.18 28.52
N ARG A 375 -8.52 -19.18 28.65
CA ARG A 375 -9.37 -20.33 28.31
C ARG A 375 -9.25 -20.71 26.83
N TYR A 376 -9.17 -19.72 25.95
CA TYR A 376 -8.93 -19.94 24.53
C TYR A 376 -7.53 -20.52 24.27
N ALA A 377 -6.50 -20.01 24.95
CA ALA A 377 -5.13 -20.53 24.83
C ALA A 377 -5.01 -21.98 25.33
N ASP A 378 -5.64 -22.32 26.46
CA ASP A 378 -5.67 -23.69 26.99
C ASP A 378 -6.30 -24.64 25.97
N LYS A 379 -7.40 -24.23 25.32
CA LYS A 379 -8.05 -24.99 24.25
C LYS A 379 -7.15 -25.21 23.04
N LEU A 380 -6.46 -24.17 22.57
CA LEU A 380 -5.49 -24.31 21.48
C LEU A 380 -4.33 -25.25 21.86
N TYR A 381 -3.86 -25.16 23.10
CA TYR A 381 -2.81 -26.03 23.63
C TYR A 381 -3.25 -27.50 23.63
N GLU A 382 -4.47 -27.79 24.09
CA GLU A 382 -5.07 -29.13 24.08
C GLU A 382 -5.23 -29.70 22.66
N LYS A 383 -5.53 -28.83 21.68
CA LYS A 383 -5.57 -29.17 20.25
C LYS A 383 -4.20 -29.30 19.60
N ASN A 384 -3.12 -29.10 20.36
CA ASN A 384 -1.74 -29.07 19.88
C ASN A 384 -1.45 -27.92 18.88
N GLU A 385 -2.27 -26.85 18.88
CA GLU A 385 -2.01 -25.58 18.19
C GLU A 385 -1.07 -24.70 19.03
N ARG A 386 0.15 -25.19 19.27
CA ARG A 386 1.12 -24.63 20.23
C ARG A 386 1.50 -23.18 19.97
N GLU A 387 1.73 -22.84 18.71
CA GLU A 387 2.04 -21.46 18.30
C GLU A 387 0.87 -20.51 18.57
N GLY A 388 -0.35 -20.91 18.21
CA GLY A 388 -1.55 -20.14 18.51
C GLY A 388 -1.75 -19.97 20.02
N ALA A 389 -1.58 -21.04 20.80
CA ALA A 389 -1.65 -20.98 22.25
C ALA A 389 -0.61 -20.00 22.84
N TYR A 390 0.62 -20.02 22.34
CA TYR A 390 1.69 -19.12 22.79
C TYR A 390 1.31 -17.64 22.63
N PHE A 391 0.86 -17.24 21.44
CA PHE A 391 0.49 -15.85 21.19
C PHE A 391 -0.70 -15.40 22.05
N VAL A 392 -1.69 -16.28 22.23
CA VAL A 392 -2.85 -15.98 23.08
C VAL A 392 -2.47 -15.88 24.56
N TYR A 393 -1.57 -16.75 25.07
CA TYR A 393 -1.06 -16.63 26.44
C TYR A 393 -0.27 -15.35 26.67
N GLN A 394 0.55 -14.92 25.70
CA GLN A 394 1.26 -13.64 25.77
C GLN A 394 0.28 -12.47 25.86
N ARG A 395 -0.82 -12.51 25.10
CA ARG A 395 -1.89 -11.51 25.20
C ARG A 395 -2.58 -11.55 26.57
N ALA A 396 -2.92 -12.74 27.07
CA ALA A 396 -3.51 -12.91 28.40
C ALA A 396 -2.60 -12.31 29.50
N ARG A 397 -1.30 -12.59 29.43
CA ARG A 397 -0.29 -12.05 30.36
C ARG A 397 -0.21 -10.53 30.30
N ALA A 398 -0.26 -9.94 29.11
CA ALA A 398 -0.22 -8.49 28.94
C ALA A 398 -1.45 -7.78 29.54
N LEU A 399 -2.59 -8.47 29.62
CA LEU A 399 -3.84 -7.95 30.18
C LEU A 399 -3.97 -8.21 31.70
N SER A 400 -3.30 -9.25 32.21
CA SER A 400 -3.32 -9.60 33.62
C SER A 400 -2.58 -8.57 34.48
N LYS A 401 -3.24 -8.12 35.55
CA LYS A 401 -2.63 -7.23 36.57
C LYS A 401 -1.84 -8.00 37.63
N GLU A 402 -2.06 -9.31 37.71
CA GLU A 402 -1.48 -10.20 38.71
C GLU A 402 -0.46 -11.14 38.05
N SER A 403 0.59 -11.48 38.80
CA SER A 403 1.56 -12.51 38.41
C SER A 403 0.91 -13.88 38.52
N ASP A 404 0.92 -14.65 37.43
CA ASP A 404 0.35 -16.00 37.37
C ASP A 404 1.45 -17.00 36.99
N ASP A 405 1.92 -17.75 37.98
CA ASP A 405 3.02 -18.71 37.83
C ASP A 405 2.70 -19.83 36.84
N HIS A 406 1.43 -20.23 36.73
CA HIS A 406 1.00 -21.23 35.76
C HIS A 406 1.08 -20.66 34.34
N LEU A 407 0.60 -19.43 34.13
CA LEU A 407 0.71 -18.73 32.84
C LEU A 407 2.17 -18.53 32.44
N HIS A 408 3.03 -18.13 33.38
CA HIS A 408 4.47 -17.99 33.14
C HIS A 408 5.13 -19.31 32.74
N THR A 409 4.76 -20.41 33.41
CA THR A 409 5.27 -21.75 33.09
C THR A 409 4.87 -22.17 31.67
N ARG A 410 3.59 -21.99 31.30
CA ARG A 410 3.08 -22.29 29.95
C ARG A 410 3.75 -21.48 28.85
N ILE A 411 3.93 -20.18 29.06
CA ILE A 411 4.62 -19.32 28.10
C ILE A 411 6.05 -19.80 27.89
N ARG A 412 6.79 -20.10 28.96
CA ARG A 412 8.17 -20.58 28.86
C ARG A 412 8.28 -21.92 28.13
N GLU A 413 7.39 -22.87 28.42
CA GLU A 413 7.33 -24.17 27.72
C GLU A 413 7.14 -24.00 26.21
N LEU A 414 6.25 -23.08 25.82
CA LEU A 414 5.92 -22.82 24.42
C LEU A 414 6.95 -21.92 23.73
N GLU A 415 7.60 -21.01 24.45
CA GLU A 415 8.66 -20.15 23.93
C GLU A 415 9.83 -20.98 23.41
N GLU A 416 10.22 -22.05 24.10
CA GLU A 416 11.25 -22.98 23.60
C GLU A 416 10.82 -23.68 22.31
N TYR A 417 9.54 -24.03 22.19
CA TYR A 417 8.98 -24.67 21.00
C TYR A 417 8.98 -23.71 19.80
N VAL A 418 8.45 -22.51 20.00
CA VAL A 418 8.38 -21.45 18.99
C VAL A 418 9.79 -21.03 18.58
N THR A 419 10.71 -20.78 19.52
CA THR A 419 12.09 -20.37 19.18
C THR A 419 12.83 -21.43 18.36
N LYS A 420 12.67 -22.72 18.69
CA LYS A 420 13.28 -23.82 17.92
C LYS A 420 12.72 -23.95 16.51
N GLU A 421 11.45 -23.63 16.29
CA GLU A 421 10.86 -23.57 14.93
C GLU A 421 11.25 -22.31 14.15
N TYR A 422 11.53 -21.20 14.84
CA TYR A 422 11.78 -19.89 14.24
C TYR A 422 13.27 -19.61 13.96
N THR A 423 14.17 -20.41 14.56
CA THR A 423 15.57 -20.45 14.11
C THR A 423 15.63 -21.47 12.98
N PRO A 424 15.83 -21.06 11.70
CA PRO A 424 16.35 -22.02 10.74
C PRO A 424 17.63 -22.57 11.35
N ASP A 425 17.91 -23.85 11.13
CA ASP A 425 19.21 -24.41 11.45
C ASP A 425 20.25 -23.60 10.65
N LEU A 426 20.81 -22.55 11.27
CA LEU A 426 21.76 -21.64 10.62
C LEU A 426 23.01 -22.41 10.19
N ASN A 427 23.24 -23.60 10.75
CA ASN A 427 24.26 -24.54 10.30
C ASN A 427 23.92 -25.23 8.95
N LYS A 428 22.67 -25.24 8.51
CA LYS A 428 22.29 -25.67 7.14
C LYS A 428 22.33 -24.55 6.11
N ILE A 429 22.23 -23.29 6.55
CA ILE A 429 22.39 -22.12 5.68
C ILE A 429 23.86 -21.68 5.58
N ALA A 430 24.68 -21.98 6.60
CA ALA A 430 26.12 -21.69 6.62
C ALA A 430 26.98 -22.74 5.89
N VAL A 431 26.44 -23.91 5.55
CA VAL A 431 27.16 -24.93 4.73
C VAL A 431 26.84 -24.68 3.24
N ASN A 432 27.28 -23.52 2.75
CA ASN A 432 27.56 -23.23 1.33
C ASN A 432 28.17 -21.82 1.21
N VAL A 433 29.04 -21.45 2.15
CA VAL A 433 29.79 -20.17 2.10
C VAL A 433 31.21 -20.37 1.54
N ASP A 434 31.66 -21.60 1.31
CA ASP A 434 33.00 -21.90 0.75
C ASP A 434 32.99 -23.04 -0.30
N ALA A 435 32.11 -22.99 -1.30
CA ALA A 435 32.15 -23.89 -2.46
C ALA A 435 32.05 -23.15 -3.79
#